data_AF-A0A368YDQ2-F1
#
_entry.id   AF-A0A368YDQ2-F1
#
_cell.length_a   1.000
_cell.length_b   1.000
_cell.length_c   1.000
_cell.angle_alpha   90.00
_cell.angle_beta   90.00
_cell.angle_gamma   90.00
#
_symmetry.space_group_name_H-M   'P 1'
#
loop_
_entity.id
_entity.type
_entity.pdbx_description
1 polymer ?
#
loop_
_entity_poly.entity_id
_entity_poly.type
_entity_poly.pdbx_seq_one_letter_code
_entity_poly.pdbx_strand_id
1 'polypeptide(L)'
;MNTLRTTRCTYGLTQASVAASAKISLPTLRALERGEGGVRALVAVMAVLDLRWGWAPDRVQAARALADRRRARGFSQAQLANRIGVSRPVIIALERDLGATVATLVRAAAVLRVRPVLRAAPSGRGGLVPATNTPAQDLVMTPPELAAAVIAYFADRMTGKVLDPARGRGAFHDLFPAHLNRHWCEITEGRDFLDWHEPVDWVMTNPPWSRLRDFSRHAMRIAPSIVWLAPLTNLTTRARLRDLDEAGFGIAELVLIDTPKDWPQSGFQLVAAWLRKGHSGGWSVRRLAD
;
A
#
# COMPACT_ATOMS: atom_id res chain seq x y z
N MET A 1 -7.57 15.27 -23.05
CA MET A 1 -7.49 13.93 -22.44
C MET A 1 -6.21 13.17 -22.75
N ASN A 2 -5.26 13.75 -23.51
CA ASN A 2 -3.99 13.09 -23.82
C ASN A 2 -3.27 12.55 -22.57
N THR A 3 -3.29 13.31 -21.46
CA THR A 3 -2.77 12.88 -20.14
C THR A 3 -3.29 11.53 -19.68
N LEU A 4 -4.57 11.19 -19.90
CA LEU A 4 -5.16 9.93 -19.45
C LEU A 4 -4.57 8.74 -20.21
N ARG A 5 -4.47 8.86 -21.53
CA ARG A 5 -3.83 7.87 -22.40
C ARG A 5 -2.33 7.76 -22.11
N THR A 6 -1.63 8.90 -21.99
CA THR A 6 -0.20 8.95 -21.70
C THR A 6 0.11 8.26 -20.37
N THR A 7 -0.59 8.61 -19.29
CA THR A 7 -0.38 7.99 -17.97
C THR A 7 -0.65 6.49 -17.99
N ARG A 8 -1.73 6.03 -18.66
CA ARG A 8 -1.99 4.59 -18.81
C ARG A 8 -0.84 3.89 -19.53
N CYS A 9 -0.35 4.44 -20.64
CA CYS A 9 0.77 3.86 -21.38
C CYS A 9 2.06 3.85 -20.55
N THR A 10 2.33 4.90 -19.77
CA THR A 10 3.47 4.96 -18.84
C THR A 10 3.41 3.86 -17.78
N TYR A 11 2.22 3.48 -17.31
CA TYR A 11 2.04 2.37 -16.37
C TYR A 11 1.99 0.98 -17.02
N GLY A 12 2.14 0.88 -18.35
CA GLY A 12 2.07 -0.42 -19.05
C GLY A 12 0.69 -1.08 -19.02
N LEU A 13 -0.37 -0.33 -18.68
CA LEU A 13 -1.72 -0.89 -18.50
C LEU A 13 -2.48 -0.95 -19.84
N THR A 14 -3.22 -2.03 -20.04
CA THR A 14 -4.13 -2.16 -21.19
C THR A 14 -5.42 -1.36 -20.93
N GLN A 15 -6.15 -1.01 -21.99
CA GLN A 15 -7.47 -0.41 -21.83
C GLN A 15 -8.42 -1.36 -21.09
N ALA A 16 -8.33 -2.67 -21.35
CA ALA A 16 -9.17 -3.67 -20.70
C ALA A 16 -8.91 -3.73 -19.19
N SER A 17 -7.64 -3.71 -18.76
CA SER A 17 -7.31 -3.76 -17.33
C SER A 17 -7.78 -2.51 -16.58
N VAL A 18 -7.59 -1.31 -17.16
CA VAL A 18 -8.08 -0.06 -16.55
C VAL A 18 -9.60 -0.02 -16.49
N ALA A 19 -10.29 -0.47 -17.54
CA ALA A 19 -11.75 -0.50 -17.56
C ALA A 19 -12.31 -1.44 -16.48
N ALA A 20 -11.72 -2.63 -16.32
CA ALA A 20 -12.07 -3.58 -15.28
C ALA A 20 -11.84 -2.99 -13.87
N SER A 21 -10.66 -2.42 -13.61
CA SER A 21 -10.33 -1.80 -12.31
C SER A 21 -11.22 -0.61 -11.98
N ALA A 22 -11.60 0.19 -12.97
CA ALA A 22 -12.50 1.32 -12.80
C ALA A 22 -13.99 0.93 -12.76
N LYS A 23 -14.31 -0.37 -12.93
CA LYS A 23 -15.68 -0.91 -13.01
C LYS A 23 -16.53 -0.20 -14.09
N ILE A 24 -15.94 0.04 -15.26
CA ILE A 24 -16.60 0.63 -16.43
C ILE A 24 -16.43 -0.26 -17.66
N SER A 25 -17.24 -0.04 -18.68
CA SER A 25 -17.10 -0.78 -19.94
C SER A 25 -15.84 -0.33 -20.72
N LEU A 26 -15.24 -1.24 -21.48
CA LEU A 26 -14.14 -0.94 -22.39
C LEU A 26 -14.50 0.17 -23.42
N PRO A 27 -15.70 0.16 -24.04
CA PRO A 27 -16.16 1.29 -24.85
C PRO A 27 -16.16 2.63 -24.11
N THR A 28 -16.56 2.66 -22.84
CA THR A 28 -16.54 3.87 -22.00
C THR A 28 -15.11 4.39 -21.81
N LEU A 29 -14.14 3.52 -21.51
CA LEU A 29 -12.74 3.95 -21.39
C LEU A 29 -12.19 4.50 -22.71
N ARG A 30 -12.49 3.84 -23.83
CA ARG A 30 -12.09 4.30 -25.17
C ARG A 30 -12.67 5.68 -25.48
N ALA A 31 -13.93 5.94 -25.11
CA ALA A 31 -14.55 7.26 -25.23
C ALA A 31 -13.85 8.31 -24.35
N LEU A 32 -13.55 7.97 -23.09
CA LEU A 32 -12.84 8.87 -22.17
C LEU A 32 -11.46 9.26 -22.70
N GLU A 33 -10.70 8.33 -23.29
CA GLU A 33 -9.39 8.64 -23.90
C GLU A 33 -9.51 9.61 -25.08
N ARG A 34 -10.64 9.59 -25.81
CA ARG A 34 -10.96 10.57 -26.86
C ARG A 34 -11.50 11.90 -26.34
N GLY A 35 -11.74 12.04 -25.04
CA GLY A 35 -12.34 13.24 -24.45
C GLY A 35 -13.87 13.26 -24.46
N GLU A 36 -14.49 12.12 -24.74
CA GLU A 36 -15.94 11.91 -24.70
C GLU A 36 -16.36 11.26 -23.36
N GLY A 37 -17.67 11.05 -23.17
CA GLY A 37 -18.21 10.38 -21.99
C GLY A 37 -18.45 11.31 -20.79
N GLY A 38 -18.92 10.74 -19.69
CA GLY A 38 -19.30 11.47 -18.48
C GLY A 38 -18.12 11.67 -17.51
N VAL A 39 -18.10 12.83 -16.83
CA VAL A 39 -17.08 13.10 -15.79
C VAL A 39 -17.12 12.09 -14.64
N ARG A 40 -18.28 11.48 -14.35
CA ARG A 40 -18.38 10.41 -13.34
C ARG A 40 -17.49 9.21 -13.69
N ALA A 41 -17.51 8.78 -14.96
CA ALA A 41 -16.64 7.69 -15.42
C ALA A 41 -15.17 8.13 -15.47
N LEU A 42 -14.91 9.40 -15.82
CA LEU A 42 -13.57 9.97 -15.75
C LEU A 42 -13.00 9.88 -14.33
N VAL A 43 -13.78 10.22 -13.29
CA VAL A 43 -13.36 10.15 -11.88
C VAL A 43 -12.98 8.72 -11.48
N ALA A 44 -13.73 7.71 -11.93
CA ALA A 44 -13.39 6.32 -11.67
C ALA A 44 -12.04 5.93 -12.30
N VAL A 45 -11.78 6.38 -13.53
CA VAL A 45 -10.50 6.13 -14.20
C VAL A 45 -9.35 6.94 -13.58
N MET A 46 -9.62 8.16 -13.12
CA MET A 46 -8.63 8.98 -12.41
C MET A 46 -8.13 8.29 -11.14
N ALA A 47 -9.02 7.62 -10.40
CA ALA A 47 -8.64 6.85 -9.22
C ALA A 47 -7.71 5.67 -9.54
N VAL A 48 -7.92 5.00 -10.67
CA VAL A 48 -7.07 3.88 -11.12
C VAL A 48 -5.70 4.36 -11.62
N LEU A 49 -5.65 5.53 -12.27
CA LEU A 49 -4.44 6.07 -12.89
C LEU A 49 -3.72 7.11 -12.02
N ASP A 50 -4.10 7.25 -10.75
CA ASP A 50 -3.60 8.27 -9.81
C ASP A 50 -3.53 9.69 -10.44
N LEU A 51 -4.60 10.04 -11.14
CA LEU A 51 -4.77 11.35 -11.75
C LEU A 51 -5.51 12.28 -10.79
N ARG A 52 -5.10 13.54 -10.77
CA ARG A 52 -5.73 14.59 -9.97
C ARG A 52 -6.25 15.70 -10.87
N TRP A 53 -7.21 16.47 -10.35
CA TRP A 53 -7.59 17.73 -10.98
C TRP A 53 -6.37 18.66 -10.99
N GLY A 54 -6.09 19.28 -12.14
CA GLY A 54 -4.91 20.12 -12.29
C GLY A 54 -5.01 21.46 -11.56
N TRP A 55 -6.22 21.88 -11.19
CA TRP A 55 -6.49 23.19 -10.59
C TRP A 55 -7.16 23.12 -9.21
N ALA A 56 -7.41 21.92 -8.67
CA ALA A 56 -8.12 21.72 -7.41
C ALA A 56 -7.74 20.38 -6.75
N PRO A 57 -7.94 20.24 -5.43
CA PRO A 57 -7.59 19.00 -4.71
C PRO A 57 -8.62 17.87 -4.89
N ASP A 58 -9.90 18.19 -4.99
CA ASP A 58 -10.99 17.21 -5.14
C ASP A 58 -12.07 17.70 -6.12
N ARG A 59 -13.04 16.82 -6.41
CA ARG A 59 -14.13 17.08 -7.37
C ARG A 59 -15.04 18.24 -6.97
N VAL A 60 -15.36 18.38 -5.68
CA VAL A 60 -16.27 19.42 -5.18
C VAL A 60 -15.58 20.78 -5.25
N GLN A 61 -14.33 20.84 -4.80
CA GLN A 61 -13.51 22.04 -4.90
C GLN A 61 -13.23 22.41 -6.36
N ALA A 62 -13.05 21.43 -7.25
CA ALA A 62 -12.89 21.67 -8.68
C ALA A 62 -14.12 22.34 -9.32
N ALA A 63 -15.33 21.90 -8.96
CA ALA A 63 -16.58 22.48 -9.43
C ALA A 63 -16.75 23.94 -8.96
N ARG A 64 -16.53 24.19 -7.67
CA ARG A 64 -16.58 25.53 -7.07
C ARG A 64 -15.55 26.47 -7.71
N ALA A 65 -14.31 26.01 -7.87
CA ALA A 65 -13.25 26.79 -8.48
C ALA A 65 -13.56 27.19 -9.94
N LEU A 66 -14.25 26.35 -10.72
CA LEU A 66 -14.72 26.73 -12.06
C LEU A 66 -15.75 27.86 -11.99
N ALA A 67 -16.71 27.78 -11.06
CA ALA A 67 -17.71 28.83 -10.87
C ALA A 67 -17.05 30.16 -10.48
N ASP A 68 -16.08 30.13 -9.56
CA ASP A 68 -15.35 31.31 -9.12
C ASP A 68 -14.52 31.90 -10.25
N ARG A 69 -13.84 31.05 -11.05
CA ARG A 69 -13.08 31.50 -12.22
C ARG A 69 -13.99 32.12 -13.29
N ARG A 70 -15.20 31.57 -13.49
CA ARG A 70 -16.20 32.15 -14.39
C ARG A 70 -16.61 33.54 -13.92
N ARG A 71 -16.95 33.70 -12.64
CA ARG A 71 -17.35 35.00 -12.06
C ARG A 71 -16.22 36.03 -12.15
N ALA A 72 -14.99 35.63 -11.80
CA ALA A 72 -13.82 36.50 -11.89
C ALA A 72 -13.52 36.98 -13.33
N ARG A 73 -14.00 36.26 -14.33
CA ARG A 73 -13.88 36.65 -15.76
C ARG A 73 -15.11 37.37 -16.31
N GLY A 74 -16.08 37.71 -15.45
CA GLY A 74 -17.28 38.47 -15.84
C GLY A 74 -18.30 37.68 -16.66
N PHE A 75 -18.21 36.35 -16.73
CA PHE A 75 -19.18 35.53 -17.44
C PHE A 75 -20.35 35.16 -16.54
N SER A 76 -21.58 35.30 -17.03
CA SER A 76 -22.75 34.61 -16.48
C SER A 76 -22.75 33.13 -16.90
N GLN A 77 -23.52 32.29 -16.21
CA GLN A 77 -23.68 30.88 -16.59
C GLN A 77 -24.25 30.74 -18.01
N ALA A 78 -25.20 31.60 -18.40
CA ALA A 78 -25.79 31.60 -19.74
C ALA A 78 -24.77 32.00 -20.82
N GLN A 79 -23.93 33.01 -20.53
CA GLN A 79 -22.88 33.42 -21.45
C GLN A 79 -21.84 32.32 -21.66
N LEU A 80 -21.41 31.64 -20.59
CA LEU A 80 -20.50 30.50 -20.72
C LEU A 80 -21.17 29.35 -21.50
N ALA A 81 -22.44 29.06 -21.22
CA ALA A 81 -23.21 28.02 -21.91
C ALA A 81 -23.27 28.26 -23.42
N ASN A 82 -23.65 29.48 -23.83
CA ASN A 82 -23.68 29.91 -25.22
C ASN A 82 -22.29 29.82 -25.87
N ARG A 83 -21.25 30.24 -25.15
CA ARG A 83 -19.87 30.23 -25.66
C ARG A 83 -19.33 28.84 -25.96
N ILE A 84 -19.79 27.81 -25.23
CA ILE A 84 -19.34 26.42 -25.43
C ILE A 84 -20.37 25.52 -26.11
N GLY A 85 -21.52 26.08 -26.50
CA GLY A 85 -22.59 25.39 -27.23
C GLY A 85 -23.35 24.36 -26.38
N VAL A 86 -23.70 24.70 -25.13
CA VAL A 86 -24.51 23.86 -24.24
C VAL A 86 -25.64 24.67 -23.61
N SER A 87 -26.61 24.01 -22.97
CA SER A 87 -27.67 24.69 -22.24
C SER A 87 -27.19 25.21 -20.87
N ARG A 88 -27.81 26.27 -20.36
CA ARG A 88 -27.50 26.84 -19.02
C ARG A 88 -27.58 25.77 -17.90
N PRO A 89 -28.57 24.87 -17.85
CA PRO A 89 -28.61 23.80 -16.85
C PRO A 89 -27.36 22.90 -16.83
N VAL A 90 -26.70 22.68 -17.96
CA VAL A 90 -25.45 21.91 -18.02
C VAL A 90 -24.32 22.64 -17.30
N ILE A 91 -24.24 23.98 -17.41
CA ILE A 91 -23.27 24.78 -16.65
C ILE A 91 -23.59 24.75 -15.15
N ILE A 92 -24.87 24.77 -14.78
CA ILE A 92 -25.29 24.65 -13.37
C ILE A 92 -24.84 23.30 -12.80
N ALA A 93 -25.07 22.20 -13.51
CA ALA A 93 -24.63 20.87 -13.08
C ALA A 93 -23.09 20.74 -13.03
N LEU A 94 -22.39 21.35 -14.01
CA LEU A 94 -20.93 21.42 -14.01
C LEU A 94 -20.41 22.15 -12.75
N GLU A 95 -20.97 23.30 -12.41
CA GLU A 95 -20.52 24.12 -11.27
C GLU A 95 -20.94 23.58 -9.91
N ARG A 96 -22.00 22.77 -9.86
CA ARG A 96 -22.45 22.11 -8.63
C ARG A 96 -21.56 20.93 -8.25
N ASP A 97 -21.30 20.04 -9.19
CA ASP A 97 -20.66 18.75 -8.90
C ASP A 97 -19.83 18.18 -10.05
N LEU A 98 -19.45 18.98 -11.04
CA LEU A 98 -18.91 18.48 -12.32
C LEU A 98 -19.85 17.47 -13.01
N GLY A 99 -21.17 17.62 -12.85
CA GLY A 99 -22.19 16.75 -13.41
C GLY A 99 -22.40 16.95 -14.91
N ALA A 100 -21.35 16.78 -15.72
CA ALA A 100 -21.39 17.01 -17.16
C ALA A 100 -20.54 16.00 -17.93
N THR A 101 -20.47 16.15 -19.26
CA THR A 101 -19.56 15.37 -20.11
C THR A 101 -18.13 15.90 -20.01
N VAL A 102 -17.15 15.04 -20.29
CA VAL A 102 -15.73 15.42 -20.40
C VAL A 102 -15.55 16.51 -21.45
N ALA A 103 -16.26 16.42 -22.58
CA ALA A 103 -16.22 17.42 -23.64
C ALA A 103 -16.70 18.80 -23.14
N THR A 104 -17.78 18.86 -22.35
CA THR A 104 -18.27 20.09 -21.72
C THR A 104 -17.23 20.67 -20.76
N LEU A 105 -16.67 19.83 -19.88
CA LEU A 105 -15.65 20.25 -18.91
C LEU A 105 -14.43 20.84 -19.61
N VAL A 106 -13.91 20.16 -20.63
CA VAL A 106 -12.73 20.61 -21.39
C VAL A 106 -13.00 21.93 -22.10
N ARG A 107 -14.17 22.10 -22.73
CA ARG A 107 -14.56 23.36 -23.37
C ARG A 107 -14.69 24.50 -22.36
N ALA A 108 -15.32 24.27 -21.22
CA ALA A 108 -15.45 25.26 -20.15
C ALA A 108 -14.07 25.66 -19.58
N ALA A 109 -13.21 24.68 -19.28
CA ALA A 109 -11.85 24.91 -18.79
C ALA A 109 -11.02 25.73 -19.80
N ALA A 110 -11.19 25.49 -21.11
CA ALA A 110 -10.51 26.27 -22.15
C ALA A 110 -10.93 27.75 -22.14
N VAL A 111 -12.24 28.05 -22.08
CA VAL A 111 -12.76 29.43 -22.00
C VAL A 111 -12.30 30.13 -20.72
N LEU A 112 -12.25 29.39 -19.61
CA LEU A 112 -11.86 29.90 -18.29
C LEU A 112 -10.35 29.91 -18.05
N ARG A 113 -9.54 29.48 -19.03
CA ARG A 113 -8.07 29.36 -18.94
C ARG A 113 -7.60 28.51 -17.75
N VAL A 114 -8.31 27.43 -17.48
CA VAL A 114 -7.95 26.44 -16.46
C VAL A 114 -7.14 25.34 -17.13
N ARG A 115 -5.82 25.33 -16.86
CA ARG A 115 -4.88 24.34 -17.39
C ARG A 115 -3.81 24.00 -16.33
N PRO A 116 -3.37 22.73 -16.25
CA PRO A 116 -3.92 21.55 -16.94
C PRO A 116 -5.27 21.12 -16.33
N VAL A 117 -6.10 20.39 -17.11
CA VAL A 117 -7.37 19.84 -16.58
C VAL A 117 -7.08 18.63 -15.68
N LEU A 118 -6.25 17.71 -16.17
CA LEU A 118 -5.74 16.60 -15.38
C LEU A 118 -4.24 16.77 -15.23
N ARG A 119 -3.75 16.48 -14.04
CA ARG A 119 -2.33 16.27 -13.79
C ARG A 119 -2.15 14.84 -13.32
N ALA A 120 -1.11 14.18 -13.82
CA ALA A 120 -0.60 13.03 -13.09
C ALA A 120 -0.24 13.50 -11.68
N ALA A 121 -0.43 12.65 -10.68
CA ALA A 121 0.35 12.82 -9.47
C ALA A 121 1.82 12.97 -9.89
N PRO A 122 2.57 13.92 -9.30
CA PRO A 122 3.96 14.18 -9.69
C PRO A 122 4.70 12.85 -9.85
N SER A 123 5.28 12.63 -11.02
CA SER A 123 6.07 11.44 -11.33
C SER A 123 7.32 11.48 -10.46
N GLY A 124 7.18 10.80 -9.34
CA GLY A 124 8.13 10.77 -8.26
C GLY A 124 7.36 10.20 -7.09
N ARG A 125 7.90 9.13 -6.51
CA ARG A 125 7.75 8.77 -5.11
C ARG A 125 7.63 10.07 -4.28
N GLY A 126 6.40 10.53 -4.08
CA GLY A 126 6.07 11.87 -3.60
C GLY A 126 5.23 11.83 -2.32
N GLY A 127 4.98 10.63 -1.81
CA GLY A 127 5.21 10.39 -0.40
C GLY A 127 6.57 9.70 -0.27
N LEU A 128 7.25 9.93 0.84
CA LEU A 128 8.24 8.98 1.39
C LEU A 128 7.60 7.62 1.76
N VAL A 129 6.34 7.42 1.38
CA VAL A 129 5.54 6.24 1.59
C VAL A 129 5.52 5.52 0.24
N PRO A 130 6.26 4.40 0.10
CA PRO A 130 6.11 3.51 -1.04
C PRO A 130 4.63 3.14 -1.23
N ALA A 131 4.22 2.89 -2.47
CA ALA A 131 2.94 2.23 -2.70
C ALA A 131 2.88 0.95 -1.86
N THR A 132 1.73 0.66 -1.25
CA THR A 132 1.54 -0.62 -0.55
C THR A 132 1.82 -1.74 -1.54
N ASN A 133 2.75 -2.63 -1.19
CA ASN A 133 3.07 -3.79 -2.01
C ASN A 133 1.80 -4.56 -2.36
N THR A 134 1.75 -5.11 -3.57
CA THR A 134 0.72 -6.10 -3.88
C THR A 134 0.93 -7.35 -3.02
N PRO A 135 -0.11 -8.11 -2.66
CA PRO A 135 0.04 -9.36 -1.89
C PRO A 135 1.05 -10.35 -2.51
N ALA A 136 1.17 -10.36 -3.85
CA ALA A 136 2.15 -11.18 -4.56
C ALA A 136 3.61 -10.72 -4.36
N GLN A 137 3.84 -9.42 -4.12
CA GLN A 137 5.16 -8.88 -3.81
C GLN A 137 5.58 -9.09 -2.35
N ASP A 138 4.62 -9.40 -1.46
CA ASP A 138 4.89 -9.77 -0.07
C ASP A 138 5.17 -11.26 0.12
N LEU A 139 5.03 -12.08 -0.94
CA LEU A 139 5.35 -13.51 -0.91
C LEU A 139 6.85 -13.72 -1.17
N VAL A 140 7.64 -13.41 -0.15
CA VAL A 140 9.10 -13.57 -0.18
C VAL A 140 9.47 -14.85 0.55
N MET A 141 9.78 -15.92 -0.19
CA MET A 141 10.11 -17.21 0.41
C MET A 141 11.52 -17.19 1.00
N THR A 142 11.63 -17.64 2.25
CA THR A 142 12.92 -17.75 2.94
C THR A 142 13.72 -18.94 2.42
N PRO A 143 14.97 -18.72 1.98
CA PRO A 143 15.88 -19.81 1.70
C PRO A 143 16.09 -20.66 2.97
N PRO A 144 16.00 -22.00 2.90
CA PRO A 144 16.12 -22.87 4.07
C PRO A 144 17.42 -22.65 4.86
N GLU A 145 18.53 -22.38 4.18
CA GLU A 145 19.84 -22.08 4.81
C GLU A 145 19.81 -20.82 5.67
N LEU A 146 19.10 -19.77 5.21
CA LEU A 146 18.93 -18.55 5.99
C LEU A 146 18.03 -18.79 7.20
N ALA A 147 16.93 -19.54 7.02
CA ALA A 147 16.07 -19.90 8.13
C ALA A 147 16.83 -20.74 9.18
N ALA A 148 17.64 -21.71 8.74
CA ALA A 148 18.49 -22.52 9.61
C ALA A 148 19.45 -21.67 10.45
N ALA A 149 20.16 -20.72 9.82
CA ALA A 149 21.11 -19.85 10.51
C ALA A 149 20.41 -18.95 11.54
N VAL A 150 19.25 -18.38 11.20
CA VAL A 150 18.44 -17.58 12.15
C VAL A 150 17.95 -18.45 13.31
N ILE A 151 17.44 -19.66 13.05
CA ILE A 151 16.99 -20.58 14.09
C ILE A 151 18.15 -20.97 15.01
N ALA A 152 19.29 -21.35 14.44
CA ALA A 152 20.49 -21.74 15.20
C ALA A 152 20.94 -20.62 16.15
N TYR A 153 20.88 -19.36 15.71
CA TYR A 153 21.23 -18.21 16.53
C TYR A 153 20.41 -18.10 17.83
N PHE A 154 19.12 -18.45 17.78
CA PHE A 154 18.21 -18.36 18.93
C PHE A 154 17.99 -19.70 19.63
N ALA A 155 18.46 -20.82 19.08
CA ALA A 155 18.10 -22.18 19.48
C ALA A 155 18.28 -22.44 20.99
N ASP A 156 19.41 -22.04 21.56
CA ASP A 156 19.73 -22.26 22.99
C ASP A 156 18.78 -21.52 23.95
N ARG A 157 18.05 -20.52 23.45
CA ARG A 157 17.09 -19.72 24.22
C ARG A 157 15.67 -20.25 24.07
N MET A 158 15.41 -21.06 23.06
CA MET A 158 14.07 -21.53 22.72
C MET A 158 13.68 -22.74 23.55
N THR A 159 12.50 -22.66 24.17
CA THR A 159 11.89 -23.74 24.96
C THR A 159 10.39 -23.74 24.74
N GLY A 160 9.74 -24.88 25.00
CA GLY A 160 8.28 -24.99 24.94
C GLY A 160 7.70 -25.03 23.53
N LYS A 161 6.61 -24.29 23.31
CA LYS A 161 5.86 -24.22 22.05
C LYS A 161 6.40 -23.11 21.15
N VAL A 162 6.67 -23.45 19.88
CA VAL A 162 7.05 -22.50 18.85
C VAL A 162 6.03 -22.50 17.72
N LEU A 163 5.67 -21.31 17.24
CA LEU A 163 4.76 -21.12 16.12
C LEU A 163 5.45 -20.41 14.95
N ASP A 164 5.35 -21.01 13.76
CA ASP A 164 5.60 -20.35 12.48
C ASP A 164 4.27 -19.84 11.90
N PRO A 165 3.94 -18.54 12.07
CA PRO A 165 2.62 -18.02 11.71
C PRO A 165 2.42 -17.77 10.21
N ALA A 166 3.46 -17.93 9.40
CA ALA A 166 3.41 -17.74 7.95
C ALA A 166 4.33 -18.77 7.27
N ARG A 167 3.97 -20.05 7.40
CA ARG A 167 4.86 -21.18 7.09
C ARG A 167 5.40 -21.14 5.66
N GLY A 168 4.57 -20.74 4.69
CA GLY A 168 4.91 -20.87 3.28
C GLY A 168 5.30 -22.32 2.96
N ARG A 169 6.56 -22.53 2.57
CA ARG A 169 7.12 -23.85 2.22
C ARG A 169 7.78 -24.60 3.39
N GLY A 170 7.66 -24.12 4.63
CA GLY A 170 8.19 -24.80 5.81
C GLY A 170 9.61 -24.42 6.20
N ALA A 171 10.18 -23.35 5.64
CA ALA A 171 11.58 -22.96 5.86
C ALA A 171 11.93 -22.80 7.36
N PHE A 172 11.04 -22.20 8.17
CA PHE A 172 11.23 -22.12 9.62
C PHE A 172 10.67 -23.36 10.32
N HIS A 173 9.38 -23.66 10.11
CA HIS A 173 8.68 -24.76 10.78
C HIS A 173 9.44 -26.10 10.76
N ASP A 174 9.98 -26.51 9.62
CA ASP A 174 10.59 -27.83 9.45
C ASP A 174 11.96 -27.90 10.13
N LEU A 175 12.62 -26.75 10.29
CA LEU A 175 13.98 -26.60 10.82
C LEU A 175 14.03 -26.19 12.29
N PHE A 176 12.90 -25.92 12.95
CA PHE A 176 12.91 -25.67 14.39
C PHE A 176 13.56 -26.85 15.16
N PRO A 177 14.20 -26.61 16.31
CA PRO A 177 14.81 -27.67 17.09
C PRO A 177 13.83 -28.81 17.45
N ALA A 178 14.34 -30.05 17.52
CA ALA A 178 13.53 -31.24 17.79
C ALA A 178 12.90 -31.27 19.18
N HIS A 179 13.47 -30.56 20.16
CA HIS A 179 12.93 -30.49 21.52
C HIS A 179 11.74 -29.55 21.68
N LEU A 180 11.41 -28.75 20.65
CA LEU A 180 10.29 -27.81 20.70
C LEU A 180 8.98 -28.45 20.22
N ASN A 181 7.87 -28.04 20.80
CA ASN A 181 6.54 -28.36 20.26
C ASN A 181 6.20 -27.38 19.13
N ARG A 182 6.20 -27.86 17.88
CA ARG A 182 6.13 -27.02 16.68
C ARG A 182 4.69 -26.87 16.22
N HIS A 183 4.28 -25.64 15.98
CA HIS A 183 3.00 -25.26 15.40
C HIS A 183 3.23 -24.39 14.16
N TRP A 184 2.23 -24.31 13.28
CA TRP A 184 2.30 -23.49 12.08
C TRP A 184 0.95 -22.90 11.70
N CYS A 185 0.96 -21.80 10.98
CA CYS A 185 -0.19 -21.26 10.25
C CYS A 185 0.22 -20.98 8.80
N GLU A 186 -0.70 -21.25 7.88
CA GLU A 186 -0.58 -20.91 6.47
C GLU A 186 -1.99 -20.68 5.96
N ILE A 187 -2.29 -19.43 5.59
CA ILE A 187 -3.64 -19.01 5.24
C ILE A 187 -4.13 -19.73 3.98
N THR A 188 -3.22 -20.08 3.07
CA THR A 188 -3.55 -20.86 1.86
C THR A 188 -3.87 -22.32 2.15
N GLU A 189 -3.55 -22.81 3.35
CA GLU A 189 -3.88 -24.16 3.84
C GLU A 189 -4.97 -24.14 4.93
N GLY A 190 -5.71 -23.03 5.05
CA GLY A 190 -6.86 -22.92 5.94
C GLY A 190 -6.52 -22.71 7.41
N ARG A 191 -5.27 -22.38 7.75
CA ARG A 191 -4.84 -22.03 9.12
C ARG A 191 -4.45 -20.56 9.16
N ASP A 192 -5.39 -19.69 9.51
CA ASP A 192 -5.13 -18.25 9.65
C ASP A 192 -4.46 -17.95 11.00
N PHE A 193 -3.30 -17.30 10.95
CA PHE A 193 -2.61 -16.85 12.15
C PHE A 193 -3.44 -15.87 12.96
N LEU A 194 -4.18 -14.95 12.34
CA LEU A 194 -4.96 -13.96 13.10
C LEU A 194 -6.16 -14.54 13.83
N ASP A 195 -6.52 -15.80 13.53
CA ASP A 195 -7.55 -16.59 14.21
C ASP A 195 -6.95 -17.64 15.17
N TRP A 196 -5.63 -17.64 15.37
CA TRP A 196 -4.96 -18.50 16.35
C TRP A 196 -5.06 -17.90 17.76
N HIS A 197 -5.51 -18.67 18.76
CA HIS A 197 -5.74 -18.15 20.11
C HIS A 197 -4.93 -18.87 21.19
N GLU A 198 -4.28 -19.98 20.86
CA GLU A 198 -3.53 -20.78 21.82
C GLU A 198 -2.20 -20.11 22.21
N PRO A 199 -1.89 -19.95 23.50
CA PRO A 199 -0.61 -19.42 23.93
C PRO A 199 0.56 -20.31 23.50
N VAL A 200 1.64 -19.67 23.06
CA VAL A 200 2.92 -20.29 22.70
C VAL A 200 4.07 -19.53 23.36
N ASP A 201 5.23 -20.16 23.46
CA ASP A 201 6.40 -19.54 24.10
C ASP A 201 7.18 -18.68 23.12
N TRP A 202 7.20 -19.11 21.85
CA TRP A 202 7.93 -18.46 20.77
C TRP A 202 7.08 -18.33 19.51
N VAL A 203 7.22 -17.19 18.85
CA VAL A 203 6.76 -16.97 17.47
C VAL A 203 7.99 -16.64 16.63
N MET A 204 8.22 -17.33 15.52
CA MET A 204 9.36 -17.07 14.65
C MET A 204 9.00 -17.35 13.18
N THR A 205 9.18 -16.37 12.30
CA THR A 205 9.04 -16.55 10.84
C THR A 205 9.58 -15.35 10.05
N ASN A 206 9.49 -15.44 8.72
CA ASN A 206 9.49 -14.30 7.80
C ASN A 206 8.04 -13.92 7.47
N PRO A 207 7.44 -12.96 8.19
CA PRO A 207 6.04 -12.62 8.01
C PRO A 207 5.83 -11.79 6.73
N PRO A 208 4.60 -11.72 6.19
CA PRO A 208 4.27 -10.76 5.13
C PRO A 208 4.52 -9.32 5.60
N TRP A 209 5.49 -8.62 5.01
CA TRP A 209 5.99 -7.34 5.53
C TRP A 209 4.94 -6.21 5.51
N SER A 210 3.96 -6.26 4.60
CA SER A 210 2.83 -5.33 4.58
C SER A 210 1.89 -5.49 5.78
N ARG A 211 1.78 -6.72 6.32
CA ARG A 211 0.92 -7.06 7.48
C ARG A 211 1.71 -7.21 8.79
N LEU A 212 3.01 -6.89 8.80
CA LEU A 212 3.88 -7.04 9.96
C LEU A 212 3.34 -6.37 11.24
N ARG A 213 2.61 -5.24 11.10
CA ARG A 213 1.99 -4.57 12.25
C ARG A 213 0.89 -5.43 12.86
N ASP A 214 -0.01 -5.97 12.05
CA ASP A 214 -1.10 -6.83 12.51
C ASP A 214 -0.56 -8.13 13.11
N PHE A 215 0.44 -8.73 12.45
CA PHE A 215 1.16 -9.90 12.94
C PHE A 215 1.82 -9.63 14.30
N SER A 216 2.53 -8.52 14.45
CA SER A 216 3.15 -8.13 15.73
C SER A 216 2.10 -7.96 16.83
N ARG A 217 1.01 -7.23 16.56
CA ARG A 217 -0.06 -7.00 17.55
C ARG A 217 -0.74 -8.29 17.98
N HIS A 218 -0.90 -9.24 17.07
CA HIS A 218 -1.46 -10.54 17.40
C HIS A 218 -0.46 -11.41 18.18
N ALA A 219 0.78 -11.53 17.68
CA ALA A 219 1.84 -12.31 18.33
C ALA A 219 2.09 -11.88 19.79
N MET A 220 2.09 -10.58 20.07
CA MET A 220 2.29 -10.04 21.44
C MET A 220 1.18 -10.45 22.42
N ARG A 221 -0.01 -10.85 21.93
CA ARG A 221 -1.09 -11.36 22.80
C ARG A 221 -0.86 -12.82 23.21
N ILE A 222 -0.18 -13.60 22.38
CA ILE A 222 -0.10 -15.06 22.54
C ILE A 222 1.30 -15.58 22.90
N ALA A 223 2.35 -14.76 22.75
CA ALA A 223 3.73 -15.19 22.95
C ALA A 223 4.61 -14.13 23.63
N PRO A 224 5.46 -14.49 24.61
CA PRO A 224 6.39 -13.57 25.25
C PRO A 224 7.67 -13.29 24.44
N SER A 225 8.02 -14.16 23.48
CA SER A 225 9.19 -14.04 22.62
C SER A 225 8.82 -14.15 21.14
N ILE A 226 9.20 -13.15 20.35
CA ILE A 226 8.84 -13.06 18.93
C ILE A 226 10.09 -12.73 18.13
N VAL A 227 10.36 -13.48 17.07
CA VAL A 227 11.46 -13.22 16.14
C VAL A 227 10.92 -13.01 14.73
N TRP A 228 11.09 -11.80 14.20
CA TRP A 228 10.71 -11.47 12.82
C TRP A 228 11.93 -11.34 11.93
N LEU A 229 11.96 -12.09 10.84
CA LEU A 229 12.85 -11.82 9.71
C LEU A 229 12.19 -10.74 8.82
N ALA A 230 12.64 -9.49 8.94
CA ALA A 230 12.04 -8.36 8.20
C ALA A 230 13.04 -7.21 8.04
N PRO A 231 12.84 -6.29 7.07
CA PRO A 231 13.62 -5.07 6.99
C PRO A 231 13.47 -4.24 8.27
N LEU A 232 14.57 -3.67 8.77
CA LEU A 232 14.58 -2.91 10.02
C LEU A 232 13.59 -1.74 10.00
N THR A 233 13.42 -1.09 8.84
CA THR A 233 12.48 0.02 8.64
C THR A 233 11.02 -0.42 8.77
N ASN A 234 10.72 -1.70 8.52
CA ASN A 234 9.42 -2.28 8.77
C ASN A 234 9.16 -2.50 10.27
N LEU A 235 10.16 -2.49 11.13
CA LEU A 235 9.98 -2.69 12.58
C LEU A 235 9.98 -1.36 13.35
N THR A 236 10.76 -0.39 12.92
CA THR A 236 11.13 0.80 13.73
C THR A 236 10.32 2.06 13.44
N THR A 237 9.17 1.94 12.77
CA THR A 237 8.25 3.09 12.63
C THR A 237 7.71 3.51 13.99
N ARG A 238 7.48 4.82 14.20
CA ARG A 238 6.93 5.36 15.46
C ARG A 238 5.65 4.66 15.95
N ALA A 239 4.77 4.26 15.04
CA ALA A 239 3.54 3.55 15.39
C ALA A 239 3.81 2.13 15.92
N ARG A 240 4.72 1.38 15.28
CA ARG A 240 5.08 0.02 15.70
C ARG A 240 5.84 0.02 17.02
N LEU A 241 6.77 0.96 17.22
CA LEU A 241 7.46 1.11 18.50
C LEU A 241 6.50 1.43 19.65
N ARG A 242 5.47 2.25 19.39
CA ARG A 242 4.41 2.51 20.36
C ARG A 242 3.57 1.27 20.64
N ASP A 243 3.20 0.51 19.61
CA ASP A 243 2.46 -0.75 19.81
C ASP A 243 3.25 -1.74 20.71
N LEU A 244 4.59 -1.79 20.58
CA LEU A 244 5.43 -2.60 21.46
C LEU A 244 5.37 -2.10 22.90
N ASP A 245 5.60 -0.80 23.11
CA ASP A 245 5.61 -0.17 24.44
C ASP A 245 4.28 -0.35 25.17
N GLU A 246 3.15 -0.09 24.47
CA GLU A 246 1.79 -0.28 24.99
C GLU A 246 1.49 -1.75 25.35
N ALA A 247 2.11 -2.72 24.67
CA ALA A 247 1.99 -4.14 24.96
C ALA A 247 2.99 -4.64 26.03
N GLY A 248 3.88 -3.77 26.52
CA GLY A 248 4.96 -4.13 27.44
C GLY A 248 6.07 -4.95 26.79
N PHE A 249 6.33 -4.75 25.49
CA PHE A 249 7.42 -5.37 24.73
C PHE A 249 8.51 -4.34 24.39
N GLY A 250 9.73 -4.84 24.22
CA GLY A 250 10.83 -4.09 23.63
C GLY A 250 11.61 -4.92 22.61
N ILE A 251 12.38 -4.25 21.76
CA ILE A 251 13.33 -4.90 20.85
C ILE A 251 14.58 -5.26 21.67
N ALA A 252 14.74 -6.54 22.02
CA ALA A 252 15.89 -7.00 22.81
C ALA A 252 17.16 -7.09 21.94
N GLU A 253 17.01 -7.52 20.70
CA GLU A 253 18.14 -7.79 19.81
C GLU A 253 17.77 -7.62 18.33
N LEU A 254 18.70 -7.05 17.57
CA LEU A 254 18.67 -6.96 16.11
C LEU A 254 19.87 -7.72 15.56
N VAL A 255 19.61 -8.85 14.90
CA VAL A 255 20.64 -9.62 14.20
C VAL A 255 20.65 -9.19 12.73
N LEU A 256 21.73 -8.53 12.30
CA LEU A 256 21.90 -8.02 10.94
C LEU A 256 22.19 -9.17 9.98
N ILE A 257 21.45 -9.21 8.87
CA ILE A 257 21.49 -10.27 7.85
C ILE A 257 21.70 -9.61 6.49
N ASP A 258 22.60 -10.17 5.69
CA ASP A 258 22.71 -9.76 4.29
C ASP A 258 21.50 -10.27 3.50
N THR A 259 20.81 -9.35 2.83
CA THR A 259 19.62 -9.70 2.05
C THR A 259 19.98 -10.68 0.94
N PRO A 260 19.30 -11.85 0.84
CA PRO A 260 19.53 -12.80 -0.25
C PRO A 260 19.47 -12.12 -1.62
N LYS A 261 20.37 -12.49 -2.54
CA LYS A 261 20.49 -11.82 -3.85
C LYS A 261 19.20 -11.87 -4.67
N ASP A 262 18.46 -12.98 -4.55
CA ASP A 262 17.22 -13.21 -5.28
C ASP A 262 15.99 -12.55 -4.63
N TRP A 263 16.15 -11.90 -3.48
CA TRP A 263 15.09 -11.12 -2.85
C TRP A 263 14.99 -9.71 -3.42
N PRO A 264 13.81 -9.06 -3.30
CA PRO A 264 13.67 -7.65 -3.66
C PRO A 264 14.68 -6.77 -2.91
N GLN A 265 15.54 -6.10 -3.68
CA GLN A 265 16.56 -5.21 -3.14
C GLN A 265 15.96 -3.81 -2.88
N SER A 266 16.00 -3.36 -1.62
CA SER A 266 15.44 -2.06 -1.20
C SER A 266 16.47 -1.12 -0.55
N GLY A 267 17.70 -1.59 -0.33
CA GLY A 267 18.74 -0.87 0.42
C GLY A 267 18.49 -0.81 1.93
N PHE A 268 17.36 -1.32 2.42
CA PHE A 268 17.11 -1.46 3.85
C PHE A 268 17.80 -2.69 4.41
N GLN A 269 18.36 -2.55 5.61
CA GLN A 269 18.96 -3.64 6.35
C GLN A 269 17.92 -4.69 6.72
N LEU A 270 18.13 -5.94 6.30
CA LEU A 270 17.36 -7.09 6.77
C LEU A 270 17.85 -7.49 8.16
N VAL A 271 16.91 -7.82 9.06
CA VAL A 271 17.23 -8.26 10.42
C VAL A 271 16.36 -9.44 10.84
N ALA A 272 16.90 -10.30 11.69
CA ALA A 272 16.09 -11.10 12.62
C ALA A 272 15.96 -10.29 13.92
N ALA A 273 14.78 -9.73 14.17
CA ALA A 273 14.53 -8.89 15.33
C ALA A 273 13.81 -9.65 16.43
N TRP A 274 14.42 -9.74 17.61
CA TRP A 274 13.83 -10.37 18.78
C TRP A 274 13.06 -9.34 19.62
N LEU A 275 11.74 -9.41 19.55
CA LEU A 275 10.81 -8.67 20.40
C LEU A 275 10.53 -9.51 21.64
N ARG A 276 10.68 -8.92 22.82
CA ARG A 276 10.55 -9.64 24.10
C ARG A 276 9.68 -8.89 25.09
N LYS A 277 8.73 -9.60 25.70
CA LYS A 277 7.89 -9.07 26.77
C LYS A 277 8.74 -8.70 27.99
N GLY A 278 8.44 -7.56 28.60
CA GLY A 278 9.16 -7.02 29.75
C GLY A 278 10.55 -6.47 29.44
N HIS A 279 10.98 -6.38 28.18
CA HIS A 279 12.27 -5.77 27.84
C HIS A 279 12.15 -4.24 27.79
N SER A 280 12.85 -3.56 28.70
CA SER A 280 12.93 -2.10 28.79
C SER A 280 14.35 -1.53 28.60
N GLY A 281 15.32 -2.40 28.28
CA GLY A 281 16.73 -2.03 28.09
C GLY A 281 17.03 -1.45 26.71
N GLY A 282 18.30 -1.10 26.50
CA GLY A 282 18.80 -0.75 25.18
C GLY A 282 18.82 -1.95 24.24
N TRP A 283 18.75 -1.68 22.94
CA TRP A 283 18.77 -2.72 21.91
C TRP A 283 20.19 -3.24 21.72
N SER A 284 20.37 -4.56 21.72
CA SER A 284 21.62 -5.16 21.28
C SER A 284 21.63 -5.33 19.76
N VAL A 285 22.77 -5.08 19.13
CA VAL A 285 22.96 -5.28 17.68
C VAL A 285 24.12 -6.24 17.46
N ARG A 286 23.88 -7.25 16.63
CA ARG A 286 24.83 -8.31 16.28
C ARG A 286 24.76 -8.55 14.77
N ARG A 287 25.80 -9.09 14.18
CA ARG A 287 25.76 -9.58 12.79
C ARG A 287 25.56 -11.10 12.85
N LEU A 288 24.72 -11.65 11.98
CA LEU A 288 24.63 -13.10 11.83
C LEU A 288 26.01 -13.57 11.36
N ALA A 289 26.66 -14.43 12.14
CA ALA A 289 27.92 -15.04 11.74
C ALA A 289 27.64 -16.06 10.62
N ASP A 290 28.56 -16.15 9.66
CA ASP A 290 28.54 -17.17 8.60
C ASP A 290 28.66 -18.59 9.17
#